data_AF-A0A6G2QPT2-F1
#
_entry.id   AF-A0A6G2QPT2-F1
#
_cell.length_a   1.000
_cell.length_b   1.000
_cell.length_c   1.000
_cell.angle_alpha   90.00
_cell.angle_beta   90.00
_cell.angle_gamma   90.00
#
_symmetry.space_group_name_H-M   'P 1'
#
loop_
_entity.id
_entity.type
_entity.pdbx_description
1 polymer ?
#
loop_
_entity_poly.entity_id
_entity_poly.type
_entity_poly.pdbx_seq_one_letter_code
_entity_poly.pdbx_strand_id
1 'polypeptide(L)'
;MSPEDLDPAVVAVLAKVSVTPADVAECAPLAGGTYNSLLRLALRDGRRWVVKRPPSAGPGSALRYEHDLLRGETEFYHAARHVPGVPLPHPVHTDVGGTPPAVSCLVMTELPGTPWHEADASLTAGERTRLRRDLGTAVARLHSVTGPEFGYPARPFGPPPADWRSAFTAMTDAVLDDAEHYGAELPRPAARIRDLLAEAGDVLTDVTRPALVHFDLWQGNLLLDGEAGARTLSGVIDAERMFWGDPVAEFVSLALFDDIEHDDAFLTGYAAGGGEVTFTDSVRLRLHLYRCYLYLIMLVEAVPRRYPPEQLAWTRRHVGKHLTASFDAVASALAGRR
;
A
#
# COMPACT_ATOMS: atom_id res chain seq x y z
N MET A 1 15.57 -22.96 -7.37
CA MET A 1 16.14 -23.06 -8.74
C MET A 1 17.65 -23.10 -8.61
N SER A 2 18.40 -23.62 -9.58
CA SER A 2 19.86 -23.50 -9.52
C SER A 2 20.24 -22.02 -9.69
N PRO A 3 21.27 -21.50 -9.00
CA PRO A 3 21.83 -20.18 -9.29
C PRO A 3 22.25 -19.99 -10.76
N GLU A 4 22.54 -21.09 -11.47
CA GLU A 4 22.82 -21.12 -12.91
C GLU A 4 21.58 -20.84 -13.78
N ASP A 5 20.37 -21.02 -13.22
CA ASP A 5 19.09 -20.77 -13.89
C ASP A 5 18.59 -19.33 -13.69
N LEU A 6 19.40 -18.46 -13.07
CA LEU A 6 19.03 -17.06 -12.89
C LEU A 6 18.80 -16.40 -14.24
N ASP A 7 17.68 -15.69 -14.35
CA ASP A 7 17.36 -14.86 -15.50
C ASP A 7 18.53 -13.90 -15.81
N PRO A 8 19.03 -13.86 -17.06
CA PRO A 8 20.13 -12.97 -17.45
C PRO A 8 19.92 -11.50 -17.06
N ALA A 9 18.68 -11.02 -17.04
CA ALA A 9 18.35 -9.68 -16.58
C ALA A 9 18.63 -9.50 -15.08
N VAL A 10 18.32 -10.51 -14.25
CA VAL A 10 18.66 -10.52 -12.82
C VAL A 10 20.17 -10.56 -12.64
N VAL A 11 20.88 -11.39 -13.42
CA VAL A 11 22.35 -11.46 -13.36
C VAL A 11 22.99 -10.11 -13.69
N ALA A 12 22.49 -9.41 -14.72
CA ALA A 12 22.98 -8.08 -15.09
C ALA A 12 22.76 -7.05 -13.98
N VAL A 13 21.62 -7.11 -13.27
CA VAL A 13 21.35 -6.23 -12.11
C VAL A 13 22.26 -6.57 -10.93
N LEU A 14 22.46 -7.85 -10.62
CA LEU A 14 23.35 -8.27 -9.52
C LEU A 14 24.81 -7.87 -9.78
N ALA A 15 25.26 -7.89 -11.02
CA ALA A 15 26.60 -7.43 -11.39
C ALA A 15 26.83 -5.95 -11.02
N LYS A 16 25.79 -5.09 -11.08
CA LYS A 16 25.88 -3.66 -10.69
C LYS A 16 26.14 -3.48 -9.19
N VAL A 17 25.85 -4.50 -8.38
CA VAL A 17 26.14 -4.53 -6.93
C VAL A 17 27.27 -5.51 -6.59
N SER A 18 28.11 -5.84 -7.58
CA SER A 18 29.26 -6.74 -7.43
C SER A 18 28.90 -8.14 -6.90
N VAL A 19 27.73 -8.65 -7.30
CA VAL A 19 27.28 -10.01 -7.01
C VAL A 19 27.20 -10.80 -8.32
N THR A 20 27.83 -11.97 -8.34
CA THR A 20 27.80 -12.91 -9.45
C THR A 20 26.92 -14.11 -9.11
N PRO A 21 26.49 -14.92 -10.09
CA PRO A 21 25.75 -16.16 -9.81
C PRO A 21 26.50 -17.12 -8.87
N ALA A 22 27.84 -17.11 -8.87
CA ALA A 22 28.64 -17.95 -7.97
C ALA A 22 28.49 -17.55 -6.49
N ASP A 23 28.15 -16.29 -6.21
CA ASP A 23 27.93 -15.76 -4.87
C ASP A 23 26.54 -16.12 -4.32
N VAL A 24 25.61 -16.56 -5.19
CA VAL A 24 24.25 -16.94 -4.80
C VAL A 24 24.25 -18.40 -4.35
N ALA A 25 23.85 -18.63 -3.10
CA ALA A 25 23.71 -19.97 -2.53
C ALA A 25 22.33 -20.58 -2.85
N GLU A 26 21.28 -19.76 -2.81
CA GLU A 26 19.90 -20.18 -3.06
C GLU A 26 19.13 -19.07 -3.79
N CYS A 27 18.25 -19.45 -4.71
CA CYS A 27 17.25 -18.56 -5.27
C CYS A 27 15.88 -19.25 -5.38
N ALA A 28 14.83 -18.52 -5.01
CA ALA A 28 13.47 -19.03 -5.00
C ALA A 28 12.47 -17.91 -5.36
N PRO A 29 11.51 -18.16 -6.27
CA PRO A 29 10.40 -17.25 -6.46
C PRO A 29 9.63 -17.11 -5.14
N LEU A 30 9.23 -15.88 -4.79
CA LEU A 30 8.30 -15.66 -3.68
C LEU A 30 6.89 -15.62 -4.24
N ALA A 31 6.01 -16.44 -3.66
CA ALA A 31 4.57 -16.30 -3.88
C ALA A 31 4.06 -15.07 -3.10
N GLY A 32 2.99 -14.43 -3.59
CA GLY A 32 2.32 -13.33 -2.89
C GLY A 32 2.45 -11.95 -3.54
N GLY A 33 3.36 -11.75 -4.49
CA GLY A 33 3.35 -10.54 -5.32
C GLY A 33 2.13 -10.52 -6.24
N THR A 34 1.16 -9.64 -5.98
CA THR A 34 -0.07 -9.56 -6.80
C THR A 34 0.18 -8.89 -8.16
N TYR A 35 1.30 -8.18 -8.30
CA TYR A 35 1.66 -7.43 -9.49
C TYR A 35 3.09 -7.70 -9.96
N ASN A 36 4.08 -7.56 -9.07
CA ASN A 36 5.49 -7.73 -9.40
C ASN A 36 6.00 -9.18 -9.28
N SER A 37 6.97 -9.54 -10.12
CA SER A 37 7.71 -10.80 -9.96
C SER A 37 8.73 -10.65 -8.84
N LEU A 38 8.64 -11.52 -7.84
CA LEU A 38 9.48 -11.51 -6.65
C LEU A 38 10.45 -12.70 -6.67
N LEU A 39 11.74 -12.44 -6.48
CA LEU A 39 12.77 -13.46 -6.35
C LEU A 39 13.56 -13.24 -5.06
N ARG A 40 13.54 -14.23 -4.16
CA ARG A 40 14.43 -14.26 -3.00
C ARG A 40 15.79 -14.81 -3.39
N LEU A 41 16.84 -14.18 -2.89
CA LEU A 41 18.22 -14.59 -3.03
C LEU A 41 18.86 -14.75 -1.64
N ALA A 42 19.49 -15.90 -1.38
CA ALA A 42 20.41 -16.07 -0.27
C ALA A 42 21.83 -16.13 -0.80
N LEU A 43 22.69 -15.22 -0.34
CA LEU A 43 24.10 -15.15 -0.74
C LEU A 43 24.96 -16.02 0.17
N ARG A 44 26.11 -16.47 -0.35
CA ARG A 44 27.08 -17.32 0.38
C ARG A 44 27.70 -16.64 1.59
N ASP A 45 27.72 -15.32 1.62
CA ASP A 45 28.20 -14.51 2.74
C ASP A 45 27.14 -14.26 3.83
N GLY A 46 25.96 -14.86 3.69
CA GLY A 46 24.86 -14.78 4.66
C GLY A 46 23.88 -13.64 4.42
N ARG A 47 24.14 -12.72 3.48
CA ARG A 47 23.17 -11.69 3.09
C ARG A 47 21.96 -12.33 2.40
N ARG A 48 20.78 -11.76 2.62
CA ARG A 48 19.54 -12.17 1.96
C ARG A 48 18.83 -10.98 1.34
N TRP A 49 18.46 -11.12 0.08
CA TRP A 49 17.87 -10.05 -0.73
C TRP A 49 16.57 -10.50 -1.39
N VAL A 50 15.73 -9.52 -1.70
CA VAL A 50 14.55 -9.66 -2.56
C VAL A 50 14.80 -8.82 -3.80
N VAL A 51 14.59 -9.43 -4.97
CA VAL A 51 14.60 -8.77 -6.27
C VAL A 51 13.15 -8.65 -6.74
N LYS A 52 12.67 -7.41 -6.88
CA LYS A 52 11.37 -7.09 -7.47
C LYS A 52 11.54 -6.61 -8.91
N ARG A 53 10.71 -7.12 -9.82
CA ARG A 53 10.65 -6.66 -11.21
C ARG A 53 9.20 -6.41 -11.62
N PRO A 54 8.93 -5.36 -12.41
CA PRO A 54 7.60 -5.12 -12.93
C PRO A 54 7.15 -6.30 -13.79
N PRO A 55 5.84 -6.58 -13.87
CA PRO A 55 5.34 -7.62 -14.75
C PRO A 55 5.77 -7.34 -16.20
N SER A 56 6.09 -8.40 -16.94
CA SER A 56 6.35 -8.31 -18.38
C SER A 56 5.14 -7.65 -19.05
N ALA A 57 5.35 -6.51 -19.72
CA ALA A 57 4.29 -5.67 -20.28
C ALA A 57 3.25 -6.48 -21.06
N GLY A 58 2.12 -6.76 -20.41
CA GLY A 58 0.93 -7.37 -21.00
C GLY A 58 -0.20 -6.34 -21.01
N PRO A 59 -0.87 -6.09 -22.15
CA PRO A 59 -1.98 -5.16 -22.17
C PRO A 59 -3.16 -5.67 -21.34
N GLY A 60 -3.75 -4.80 -20.51
CA GLY A 60 -5.09 -4.99 -19.94
C GLY A 60 -5.19 -5.68 -18.57
N SER A 61 -4.12 -5.73 -17.76
CA SER A 61 -4.17 -6.27 -16.40
C SER A 61 -3.97 -5.24 -15.27
N ALA A 62 -3.68 -3.98 -15.62
CA ALA A 62 -3.30 -2.93 -14.68
C ALA A 62 -4.34 -1.80 -14.64
N LEU A 63 -4.58 -1.25 -13.46
CA LEU A 63 -5.35 -0.02 -13.28
C LEU A 63 -4.52 1.19 -13.69
N ARG A 64 -5.17 2.30 -14.05
CA ARG A 64 -4.52 3.54 -14.52
C ARG A 64 -3.52 4.11 -13.51
N TYR A 65 -3.78 3.95 -12.21
CA TYR A 65 -2.85 4.40 -11.18
C TYR A 65 -1.63 3.48 -11.04
N GLU A 66 -1.71 2.24 -11.53
CA GLU A 66 -0.66 1.21 -11.45
C GLU A 66 0.40 1.40 -12.53
N HIS A 67 0.96 2.61 -12.58
CA HIS A 67 2.04 3.00 -13.46
C HIS A 67 3.33 3.11 -12.65
N ASP A 68 4.40 2.44 -13.08
CA ASP A 68 5.73 2.53 -12.47
C ASP A 68 5.70 2.36 -10.93
N LEU A 69 4.95 1.37 -10.43
CA LEU A 69 4.70 1.14 -8.99
C LEU A 69 6.00 1.00 -8.17
N LEU A 70 7.04 0.39 -8.76
CA LEU A 70 8.35 0.27 -8.11
C LEU A 70 9.03 1.63 -7.88
N ARG A 71 8.66 2.69 -8.61
CA ARG A 71 9.07 4.05 -8.26
C ARG A 71 8.49 4.50 -6.93
N GLY A 72 7.20 4.24 -6.71
CA GLY A 72 6.55 4.52 -5.43
C GLY A 72 7.24 3.77 -4.29
N GLU A 73 7.41 2.46 -4.44
CA GLU A 73 8.07 1.66 -3.39
C GLU A 73 9.53 2.08 -3.13
N THR A 74 10.29 2.39 -4.18
CA THR A 74 11.66 2.91 -4.05
C THR A 74 11.67 4.25 -3.31
N GLU A 75 10.77 5.17 -3.66
CA GLU A 75 10.62 6.47 -3.00
C GLU A 75 10.27 6.30 -1.53
N PHE A 76 9.33 5.40 -1.21
CA PHE A 76 8.91 5.11 0.17
C PHE A 76 10.10 4.68 1.03
N TYR A 77 10.86 3.69 0.60
CA TYR A 77 12.00 3.20 1.37
C TYR A 77 13.13 4.24 1.45
N HIS A 78 13.36 5.04 0.42
CA HIS A 78 14.33 6.13 0.49
C HIS A 78 13.91 7.25 1.44
N ALA A 79 12.64 7.65 1.41
CA ALA A 79 12.09 8.67 2.28
C ALA A 79 12.08 8.23 3.76
N ALA A 80 11.77 6.95 4.00
CA ALA A 80 11.66 6.39 5.35
C ALA A 80 12.98 5.86 5.94
N ARG A 81 14.10 5.84 5.18
CA ARG A 81 15.37 5.21 5.60
C ARG A 81 15.97 5.73 6.91
N HIS A 82 15.62 6.95 7.32
CA HIS A 82 16.10 7.58 8.55
C HIS A 82 15.05 7.61 9.66
N VAL A 83 13.89 7.00 9.44
CA VAL A 83 12.81 6.94 10.43
C VAL A 83 13.18 5.89 11.48
N PRO A 84 13.39 6.28 12.75
CA PRO A 84 13.91 5.36 13.75
C PRO A 84 12.88 4.31 14.15
N GLY A 85 13.34 3.06 14.31
CA GLY A 85 12.55 1.97 14.86
C GLY A 85 11.36 1.53 14.01
N VAL A 86 11.38 1.82 12.70
CA VAL A 86 10.47 1.20 11.73
C VAL A 86 11.27 0.16 10.94
N PRO A 87 10.94 -1.13 11.04
CA PRO A 87 11.66 -2.16 10.31
C PRO A 87 11.27 -2.13 8.83
N LEU A 88 12.20 -1.70 7.97
CA LEU A 88 11.98 -1.53 6.54
C LEU A 88 13.05 -2.26 5.72
N PRO A 89 12.70 -2.80 4.55
CA PRO A 89 13.69 -3.18 3.56
C PRO A 89 14.59 -2.00 3.21
N HIS A 90 15.88 -2.25 3.06
CA HIS A 90 16.84 -1.27 2.59
C HIS A 90 17.07 -1.49 1.09
N PRO A 91 16.80 -0.48 0.24
CA PRO A 91 17.16 -0.55 -1.17
C PRO A 91 18.67 -0.70 -1.32
N VAL A 92 19.09 -1.79 -1.96
CA VAL A 92 20.49 -2.07 -2.31
C VAL A 92 20.80 -1.47 -3.68
N HIS A 93 19.87 -1.60 -4.62
CA HIS A 93 20.01 -1.06 -5.96
C HIS A 93 18.65 -0.90 -6.64
N THR A 94 18.51 0.17 -7.42
CA THR A 94 17.36 0.40 -8.28
C THR A 94 17.86 0.59 -9.70
N ASP A 95 17.34 -0.20 -10.63
CA ASP A 95 17.62 -0.05 -12.04
C ASP A 95 16.47 0.67 -12.73
N VAL A 96 16.81 1.56 -13.65
CA VAL A 96 15.85 2.37 -14.41
C VAL A 96 16.11 2.13 -15.89
N GLY A 97 15.05 1.84 -16.63
CA GLY A 97 15.11 1.56 -18.05
C GLY A 97 13.91 2.08 -18.83
N GLY A 98 13.96 1.91 -20.15
CA GLY A 98 12.88 2.31 -21.05
C GLY A 98 12.86 3.79 -21.44
N THR A 99 11.89 4.15 -22.28
CA THR A 99 11.60 5.54 -22.66
C THR A 99 10.07 5.67 -22.76
N PRO A 100 9.42 6.39 -21.83
CA PRO A 100 10.00 7.15 -20.71
C PRO A 100 10.72 6.27 -19.67
N PRO A 101 11.65 6.83 -18.86
CA PRO A 101 12.36 6.06 -17.83
C PRO A 101 11.43 5.58 -16.71
N ALA A 102 11.43 4.28 -16.44
CA ALA A 102 10.67 3.62 -15.37
C ALA A 102 11.56 2.65 -14.58
N VAL A 103 11.21 2.35 -13.33
CA VAL A 103 11.95 1.41 -12.51
C VAL A 103 11.77 -0.01 -13.06
N SER A 104 12.84 -0.57 -13.61
CA SER A 104 12.84 -1.90 -14.22
C SER A 104 13.24 -3.01 -13.25
N CYS A 105 13.89 -2.65 -12.14
CA CYS A 105 14.25 -3.59 -11.09
C CYS A 105 14.52 -2.87 -9.76
N LEU A 106 14.11 -3.48 -8.65
CA LEU A 106 14.47 -3.07 -7.30
C LEU A 106 15.10 -4.27 -6.57
N VAL A 107 16.32 -4.09 -6.06
CA VAL A 107 17.00 -5.06 -5.17
C VAL A 107 17.01 -4.46 -3.78
N MET A 108 16.51 -5.20 -2.80
CA MET A 108 16.44 -4.76 -1.40
C MET A 108 16.76 -5.88 -0.43
N THR A 109 17.05 -5.53 0.83
CA THR A 109 17.27 -6.53 1.89
C THR A 109 15.99 -7.31 2.19
N GLU A 110 16.10 -8.63 2.40
CA GLU A 110 15.02 -9.43 2.99
C GLU A 110 14.89 -9.07 4.48
N LEU A 111 13.64 -8.96 4.97
CA LEU A 111 13.35 -8.84 6.39
C LEU A 111 12.91 -10.19 6.97
N PRO A 112 13.28 -10.52 8.22
CA PRO A 112 12.90 -11.79 8.83
C PRO A 112 11.43 -11.79 9.25
N GLY A 113 10.91 -12.99 9.50
CA GLY A 113 9.57 -13.20 10.05
C GLY A 113 8.57 -13.76 9.06
N THR A 114 7.33 -13.84 9.52
CA THR A 114 6.18 -14.39 8.79
C THR A 114 5.10 -13.29 8.69
N PRO A 115 4.33 -13.22 7.59
CA PRO A 115 3.20 -12.30 7.50
C PRO A 115 2.27 -12.41 8.71
N TRP A 116 1.84 -11.27 9.25
CA TRP A 116 1.03 -11.22 10.47
C TRP A 116 -0.22 -12.09 10.33
N HIS A 117 -0.91 -12.02 9.19
CA HIS A 117 -2.16 -12.77 8.97
C HIS A 117 -1.98 -14.30 9.11
N GLU A 118 -0.81 -14.85 8.78
CA GLU A 118 -0.50 -16.28 8.97
C GLU A 118 -0.24 -16.62 10.44
N ALA A 119 0.36 -15.68 11.18
CA ALA A 119 0.63 -15.84 12.61
C ALA A 119 -0.58 -15.53 13.51
N ASP A 120 -1.61 -14.84 12.98
CA ASP A 120 -2.67 -14.19 13.78
C ASP A 120 -3.43 -15.15 14.70
N ALA A 121 -3.70 -16.37 14.24
CA ALA A 121 -4.40 -17.41 14.99
C ALA A 121 -3.63 -17.91 16.23
N SER A 122 -2.32 -17.66 16.28
CA SER A 122 -1.44 -18.08 17.38
C SER A 122 -1.01 -16.92 18.29
N LEU A 123 -1.49 -15.69 18.04
CA LEU A 123 -1.23 -14.55 18.90
C LEU A 123 -2.15 -14.58 20.11
N THR A 124 -1.58 -14.43 21.30
CA THR A 124 -2.38 -14.12 22.49
C THR A 124 -2.99 -12.72 22.38
N ALA A 125 -4.06 -12.45 23.13
CA ALA A 125 -4.66 -11.12 23.19
C ALA A 125 -3.64 -10.04 23.61
N GLY A 126 -2.79 -10.34 24.59
CA GLY A 126 -1.75 -9.42 25.06
C GLY A 126 -0.69 -9.11 24.00
N GLU A 127 -0.27 -10.11 23.22
CA GLU A 127 0.63 -9.89 22.08
C GLU A 127 -0.03 -9.04 21.01
N ARG A 128 -1.29 -9.33 20.65
CA ARG A 128 -2.01 -8.54 19.64
C ARG A 128 -2.12 -7.08 20.04
N THR A 129 -2.49 -6.79 21.29
CA THR A 129 -2.52 -5.42 21.83
C THR A 129 -1.15 -4.75 21.76
N ARG A 130 -0.07 -5.43 22.15
CA ARG A 130 1.28 -4.88 22.06
C ARG A 130 1.67 -4.58 20.61
N LEU A 131 1.50 -5.54 19.71
CA LEU A 131 1.86 -5.41 18.31
C LEU A 131 1.07 -4.30 17.61
N ARG A 132 -0.22 -4.11 17.93
CA ARG A 132 -1.00 -2.98 17.40
C ARG A 132 -0.49 -1.65 17.91
N ARG A 133 -0.06 -1.56 19.18
CA ARG A 133 0.61 -0.36 19.71
C ARG A 133 1.95 -0.09 19.04
N ASP A 134 2.77 -1.11 18.82
CA ASP A 134 4.05 -0.97 18.13
C ASP A 134 3.85 -0.51 16.68
N LEU A 135 2.83 -1.07 16.00
CA LEU A 135 2.43 -0.64 14.66
C LEU A 135 1.96 0.82 14.64
N GLY A 136 1.12 1.25 15.58
CA GLY A 136 0.71 2.65 15.71
C GLY A 136 1.92 3.58 15.85
N THR A 137 2.88 3.20 16.68
CA THR A 137 4.12 3.96 16.88
C THR A 137 4.91 4.07 15.58
N ALA A 138 5.06 2.97 14.84
CA ALA A 138 5.78 2.94 13.57
C ALA A 138 5.09 3.82 12.51
N VAL A 139 3.77 3.72 12.38
CA VAL A 139 2.96 4.50 11.42
C VAL A 139 3.03 6.00 11.72
N ALA A 140 2.94 6.41 12.99
CA ALA A 140 3.11 7.81 13.37
C ALA A 140 4.48 8.37 12.95
N ARG A 141 5.54 7.58 13.11
CA ARG A 141 6.89 7.98 12.70
C ARG A 141 7.01 8.08 11.17
N LEU A 142 6.39 7.17 10.42
CA LEU A 142 6.32 7.28 8.95
C LEU A 142 5.58 8.56 8.52
N HIS A 143 4.45 8.87 9.15
CA HIS A 143 3.64 10.06 8.84
C HIS A 143 4.31 11.41 9.20
N SER A 144 5.41 11.37 9.96
CA SER A 144 6.26 12.53 10.23
C SER A 144 7.09 12.95 9.00
N VAL A 145 7.33 12.03 8.06
CA VAL A 145 8.06 12.29 6.82
C VAL A 145 7.15 13.08 5.86
N THR A 146 7.72 14.12 5.24
CA THR A 146 7.02 15.00 4.28
C THR A 146 7.59 14.85 2.88
N GLY A 147 6.72 14.97 1.88
CA GLY A 147 7.07 14.92 0.47
C GLY A 147 7.02 16.30 -0.19
N PRO A 148 7.59 16.45 -1.39
CA PRO A 148 7.56 17.71 -2.14
C PRO A 148 6.22 17.96 -2.86
N GLU A 149 5.36 16.93 -2.98
CA GLU A 149 4.14 16.98 -3.81
C GLU A 149 3.02 16.14 -3.22
N PHE A 150 1.80 16.31 -3.74
CA PHE A 150 0.66 15.42 -3.45
C PHE A 150 0.47 14.38 -4.57
N GLY A 151 0.05 13.17 -4.18
CA GLY A 151 -0.28 12.08 -5.08
C GLY A 151 0.84 11.05 -5.26
N TYR A 152 0.75 10.28 -6.34
CA TYR A 152 1.68 9.19 -6.65
C TYR A 152 3.01 9.70 -7.21
N PRO A 153 4.18 9.22 -6.71
CA PRO A 153 5.50 9.59 -7.24
C PRO A 153 5.68 9.27 -8.72
N ALA A 154 5.00 8.23 -9.22
CA ALA A 154 4.98 7.84 -10.62
C ALA A 154 4.17 8.75 -11.54
N ARG A 155 3.40 9.68 -10.96
CA ARG A 155 2.63 10.70 -11.70
C ARG A 155 1.81 10.13 -12.87
N PRO A 156 1.00 9.07 -12.66
CA PRO A 156 0.22 8.41 -13.71
C PRO A 156 -0.76 9.36 -14.43
N PHE A 157 -1.14 10.45 -13.78
CA PHE A 157 -2.17 11.39 -14.25
C PHE A 157 -1.58 12.69 -14.81
N GLY A 158 -0.26 12.73 -15.05
CA GLY A 158 0.45 13.95 -15.47
C GLY A 158 1.09 14.70 -14.29
N PRO A 159 1.36 16.01 -14.43
CA PRO A 159 2.02 16.79 -13.38
C PRO A 159 1.30 16.70 -12.02
N PRO A 160 2.04 16.71 -10.90
CA PRO A 160 1.44 16.60 -9.58
C PRO A 160 0.49 17.79 -9.32
N PRO A 161 -0.72 17.54 -8.79
CA PRO A 161 -1.64 18.62 -8.45
C PRO A 161 -1.10 19.52 -7.33
N ALA A 162 -1.61 20.76 -7.28
CA ALA A 162 -1.17 21.75 -6.30
C ALA A 162 -1.68 21.47 -4.88
N ASP A 163 -2.76 20.70 -4.74
CA ASP A 163 -3.44 20.41 -3.48
C ASP A 163 -3.95 18.97 -3.40
N TRP A 164 -4.22 18.53 -2.17
CA TRP A 164 -4.66 17.16 -1.90
C TRP A 164 -6.03 16.84 -2.48
N ARG A 165 -6.96 17.81 -2.50
CA ARG A 165 -8.29 17.62 -3.08
C ARG A 165 -8.18 17.21 -4.55
N SER A 166 -7.40 17.97 -5.32
CA SER A 166 -7.18 17.73 -6.75
C SER A 166 -6.47 16.41 -7.00
N ALA A 167 -5.47 16.07 -6.17
CA ALA A 167 -4.80 14.76 -6.23
C ALA A 167 -5.76 13.61 -5.98
N PHE A 168 -6.53 13.66 -4.89
CA PHE A 168 -7.47 12.62 -4.53
C PHE A 168 -8.61 12.49 -5.57
N THR A 169 -9.11 13.61 -6.11
CA THR A 169 -10.09 13.58 -7.20
C THR A 169 -9.55 12.84 -8.42
N ALA A 170 -8.32 13.16 -8.87
CA ALA A 170 -7.69 12.45 -10.00
C ALA A 170 -7.51 10.94 -9.72
N MET A 171 -7.12 10.58 -8.50
CA MET A 171 -7.00 9.18 -8.07
C MET A 171 -8.33 8.44 -8.12
N THR A 172 -9.40 9.02 -7.59
CA THR A 172 -10.74 8.41 -7.60
C THR A 172 -11.33 8.37 -9.01
N ASP A 173 -11.10 9.40 -9.81
CA ASP A 173 -11.57 9.48 -11.19
C ASP A 173 -10.94 8.41 -12.06
N ALA A 174 -9.64 8.15 -11.88
CA ALA A 174 -8.94 7.09 -12.59
C ALA A 174 -9.50 5.69 -12.29
N VAL A 175 -9.81 5.39 -11.02
CA VAL A 175 -10.41 4.09 -10.66
C VAL A 175 -11.83 3.96 -11.18
N LEU A 176 -12.59 5.05 -11.24
CA LEU A 176 -13.94 5.04 -11.83
C LEU A 176 -13.91 4.92 -13.36
N ASP A 177 -12.93 5.53 -14.03
CA ASP A 177 -12.67 5.30 -15.46
C ASP A 177 -12.32 3.83 -15.73
N ASP A 178 -11.54 3.21 -14.83
CA ASP A 178 -11.20 1.79 -14.93
C ASP A 178 -12.39 0.88 -14.66
N ALA A 179 -13.28 1.27 -13.74
CA ALA A 179 -14.52 0.54 -13.51
C ALA A 179 -15.37 0.47 -14.80
N GLU A 180 -15.49 1.58 -15.52
CA GLU A 180 -16.18 1.64 -16.81
C GLU A 180 -15.42 0.87 -17.90
N HIS A 181 -14.10 1.03 -17.96
CA HIS A 181 -13.25 0.35 -18.96
C HIS A 181 -13.31 -1.17 -18.86
N TYR A 182 -13.22 -1.70 -17.64
CA TYR A 182 -13.23 -3.14 -17.39
C TYR A 182 -14.64 -3.71 -17.20
N GLY A 183 -15.67 -2.88 -17.12
CA GLY A 183 -17.05 -3.31 -16.84
C GLY A 183 -17.22 -3.85 -15.42
N ALA A 184 -16.53 -3.27 -14.43
CA ALA A 184 -16.67 -3.64 -13.03
C ALA A 184 -18.06 -3.25 -12.51
N GLU A 185 -18.73 -4.20 -11.85
CA GLU A 185 -20.03 -3.95 -11.22
C GLU A 185 -19.86 -3.15 -9.94
N LEU A 186 -20.29 -1.89 -9.96
CA LEU A 186 -20.29 -1.00 -8.80
C LEU A 186 -21.67 -0.95 -8.11
N PRO A 187 -21.74 -0.71 -6.78
CA PRO A 187 -23.02 -0.59 -6.07
C PRO A 187 -23.88 0.61 -6.50
N ARG A 188 -23.28 1.61 -7.16
CA ARG A 188 -23.94 2.81 -7.70
C ARG A 188 -23.33 3.12 -9.08
N PRO A 189 -24.04 3.80 -9.99
CA PRO A 189 -23.46 4.26 -11.25
C PRO A 189 -22.23 5.14 -11.00
N ALA A 190 -21.17 4.98 -11.80
CA ALA A 190 -19.91 5.70 -11.64
C ALA A 190 -20.09 7.23 -11.59
N ALA A 191 -20.95 7.79 -12.46
CA ALA A 191 -21.30 9.20 -12.44
C ALA A 191 -21.87 9.67 -11.08
N ARG A 192 -22.74 8.88 -10.44
CA ARG A 192 -23.30 9.21 -9.13
C ARG A 192 -22.27 9.12 -8.01
N ILE A 193 -21.26 8.26 -8.18
CA ILE A 193 -20.14 8.17 -7.24
C ILE A 193 -19.26 9.41 -7.38
N ARG A 194 -18.94 9.85 -8.61
CA ARG A 194 -18.21 11.10 -8.86
C ARG A 194 -18.90 12.30 -8.22
N ASP A 195 -20.21 12.46 -8.45
CA ASP A 195 -21.00 13.54 -7.87
C ASP A 195 -20.86 13.57 -6.34
N LEU A 196 -21.01 12.42 -5.69
CA LEU A 196 -20.94 12.30 -4.22
C LEU A 196 -19.56 12.65 -3.67
N LEU A 197 -18.49 12.14 -4.29
CA LEU A 197 -17.12 12.41 -3.88
C LEU A 197 -16.76 13.90 -4.11
N ALA A 198 -17.19 14.48 -5.23
CA ALA A 198 -16.97 15.88 -5.55
C ALA A 198 -17.68 16.82 -4.56
N GLU A 199 -18.93 16.51 -4.18
CA GLU A 199 -19.71 17.28 -3.20
C GLU A 199 -19.05 17.27 -1.81
N ALA A 200 -18.45 16.14 -1.42
CA ALA A 200 -17.70 16.05 -0.16
C ALA A 200 -16.26 16.61 -0.24
N GLY A 201 -15.76 16.89 -1.44
CA GLY A 201 -14.35 17.18 -1.69
C GLY A 201 -13.79 18.41 -0.99
N ASP A 202 -14.65 19.36 -0.56
CA ASP A 202 -14.22 20.54 0.20
C ASP A 202 -13.50 20.15 1.50
N VAL A 203 -13.83 19.03 2.13
CA VAL A 203 -13.18 18.57 3.36
C VAL A 203 -11.69 18.23 3.16
N LEU A 204 -11.28 17.94 1.94
CA LEU A 204 -9.91 17.57 1.61
C LEU A 204 -8.97 18.79 1.62
N THR A 205 -9.50 20.02 1.64
CA THR A 205 -8.68 21.23 1.77
C THR A 205 -8.06 21.39 3.15
N ASP A 206 -8.56 20.64 4.15
CA ASP A 206 -7.97 20.59 5.49
C ASP A 206 -6.56 19.96 5.49
N VAL A 207 -6.21 19.24 4.41
CA VAL A 207 -4.91 18.58 4.24
C VAL A 207 -3.96 19.54 3.54
N THR A 208 -3.08 20.15 4.32
CA THR A 208 -2.14 21.17 3.85
C THR A 208 -0.70 20.68 3.69
N ARG A 209 -0.42 19.45 4.16
CA ARG A 209 0.93 18.86 4.15
C ARG A 209 0.87 17.42 3.62
N PRO A 210 1.65 17.08 2.57
CA PRO A 210 1.82 15.69 2.16
C PRO A 210 2.64 14.91 3.20
N ALA A 211 2.09 13.81 3.68
CA ALA A 211 2.77 12.83 4.52
C ALA A 211 3.07 11.57 3.71
N LEU A 212 4.08 10.80 4.14
CA LEU A 212 4.38 9.50 3.56
C LEU A 212 3.31 8.48 3.97
N VAL A 213 2.44 8.10 3.04
CA VAL A 213 1.35 7.13 3.25
C VAL A 213 1.67 5.88 2.43
N HIS A 214 1.68 4.72 3.06
CA HIS A 214 1.85 3.42 2.43
C HIS A 214 0.58 2.95 1.73
N PHE A 215 -0.58 3.20 2.33
CA PHE A 215 -1.93 2.90 1.81
C PHE A 215 -2.21 1.43 1.50
N ASP A 216 -1.47 0.52 2.14
CA ASP A 216 -1.70 -0.93 2.03
C ASP A 216 -1.22 -1.69 3.28
N LEU A 217 -1.28 -1.07 4.46
CA LEU A 217 -0.83 -1.66 5.73
C LEU A 217 -1.86 -2.61 6.37
N TRP A 218 -2.33 -3.59 5.61
CA TRP A 218 -3.07 -4.73 6.15
C TRP A 218 -2.10 -5.81 6.67
N GLN A 219 -2.63 -6.82 7.38
CA GLN A 219 -1.81 -7.85 8.02
C GLN A 219 -0.94 -8.70 7.06
N GLY A 220 -1.21 -8.69 5.76
CA GLY A 220 -0.36 -9.35 4.75
C GLY A 220 0.99 -8.66 4.52
N ASN A 221 1.03 -7.35 4.72
CA ASN A 221 2.20 -6.50 4.44
C ASN A 221 3.02 -6.15 5.70
N LEU A 222 2.70 -6.83 6.82
CA LEU A 222 3.38 -6.70 8.10
C LEU A 222 4.02 -8.04 8.44
N LEU A 223 5.33 -8.04 8.73
CA LEU A 223 6.04 -9.24 9.16
C LEU A 223 6.19 -9.27 10.68
N LEU A 224 6.01 -10.46 11.25
CA LEU A 224 6.26 -10.75 12.66
C LEU A 224 7.39 -11.74 12.81
N ASP A 225 8.34 -11.45 13.70
CA ASP A 225 9.44 -12.36 14.04
C ASP A 225 9.47 -12.68 15.54
N GLY A 226 10.10 -13.81 15.87
CA GLY A 226 10.16 -14.36 17.22
C GLY A 226 9.14 -15.46 17.51
N GLU A 227 9.34 -16.14 18.63
CA GLU A 227 8.50 -17.24 19.10
C GLU A 227 7.11 -16.77 19.54
N ALA A 228 6.14 -17.69 19.55
CA ALA A 228 4.81 -17.43 20.10
C ALA A 228 4.91 -16.96 21.57
N GLY A 229 4.22 -15.87 21.92
CA GLY A 229 4.36 -15.18 23.19
C GLY A 229 5.30 -13.97 23.15
N ALA A 230 6.28 -13.96 22.24
CA ALA A 230 7.37 -12.97 22.18
C ALA A 230 7.51 -12.28 20.81
N ARG A 231 6.49 -12.37 19.94
CA ARG A 231 6.54 -11.80 18.60
C ARG A 231 6.73 -10.28 18.60
N THR A 232 7.49 -9.79 17.63
CA THR A 232 7.74 -8.37 17.39
C THR A 232 7.46 -8.02 15.93
N LEU A 233 7.08 -6.76 15.67
CA LEU A 233 6.99 -6.25 14.30
C LEU A 233 8.40 -6.22 13.71
N SER A 234 8.63 -7.02 12.67
CA SER A 234 9.94 -7.21 12.03
C SER A 234 10.00 -6.68 10.61
N GLY A 235 8.87 -6.24 10.04
CA GLY A 235 8.86 -5.61 8.73
C GLY A 235 7.57 -4.93 8.34
N VAL A 236 7.71 -3.81 7.64
CA VAL A 236 6.69 -3.14 6.83
C VAL A 236 7.15 -3.23 5.38
N ILE A 237 6.42 -3.99 4.56
CA ILE A 237 6.82 -4.35 3.19
C ILE A 237 5.74 -3.96 2.19
N ASP A 238 6.11 -3.94 0.91
CA ASP A 238 5.18 -3.79 -0.21
C ASP A 238 4.50 -2.42 -0.31
N ALA A 239 5.30 -1.36 -0.31
CA ALA A 239 4.84 0.03 -0.37
C ALA A 239 4.46 0.49 -1.80
N GLU A 240 3.95 -0.41 -2.64
CA GLU A 240 3.65 -0.13 -4.06
C GLU A 240 2.50 0.87 -4.22
N ARG A 241 1.54 0.87 -3.29
CA ARG A 241 0.40 1.80 -3.28
C ARG A 241 0.69 3.15 -2.61
N MET A 242 1.95 3.39 -2.23
CA MET A 242 2.29 4.60 -1.49
C MET A 242 1.94 5.86 -2.28
N PHE A 243 1.48 6.89 -1.58
CA PHE A 243 1.36 8.25 -2.10
C PHE A 243 1.81 9.27 -1.06
N TRP A 244 2.10 10.48 -1.52
CA TRP A 244 2.27 11.64 -0.67
C TRP A 244 0.92 12.31 -0.45
N GLY A 245 0.37 12.26 0.77
CA GLY A 245 -1.03 12.62 0.97
C GLY A 245 -1.43 12.83 2.42
N ASP A 246 -2.71 12.65 2.69
CA ASP A 246 -3.25 12.76 4.04
C ASP A 246 -2.86 11.55 4.91
N PRO A 247 -2.18 11.73 6.06
CA PRO A 247 -1.84 10.63 6.95
C PRO A 247 -3.07 9.85 7.46
N VAL A 248 -4.26 10.47 7.51
CA VAL A 248 -5.50 9.78 7.90
C VAL A 248 -5.91 8.71 6.88
N ALA A 249 -5.46 8.80 5.63
CA ALA A 249 -5.77 7.80 4.62
C ALA A 249 -5.17 6.43 4.92
N GLU A 250 -4.05 6.34 5.66
CA GLU A 250 -3.45 5.05 6.04
C GLU A 250 -4.39 4.19 6.91
N PHE A 251 -5.26 4.83 7.69
CA PHE A 251 -6.07 4.15 8.69
C PHE A 251 -7.09 3.19 8.07
N VAL A 252 -7.46 3.38 6.80
CA VAL A 252 -8.46 2.54 6.14
C VAL A 252 -7.90 1.17 5.74
N SER A 253 -6.60 1.06 5.45
CA SER A 253 -5.92 -0.22 5.23
C SER A 253 -5.58 -0.92 6.55
N LEU A 254 -5.26 -0.15 7.59
CA LEU A 254 -4.96 -0.67 8.94
C LEU A 254 -6.17 -1.26 9.68
N ALA A 255 -7.37 -0.78 9.36
CA ALA A 255 -8.65 -1.27 9.86
C ALA A 255 -9.55 -1.70 8.70
N LEU A 256 -9.00 -2.51 7.78
CA LEU A 256 -9.72 -3.00 6.60
C LEU A 256 -11.04 -3.66 7.03
N PHE A 257 -12.16 -3.18 6.48
CA PHE A 257 -13.53 -3.59 6.83
C PHE A 257 -13.99 -3.31 8.27
N ASP A 258 -13.22 -2.56 9.05
CA ASP A 258 -13.52 -2.20 10.45
C ASP A 258 -13.38 -0.67 10.68
N ASP A 259 -13.51 -0.25 11.94
CA ASP A 259 -13.30 1.13 12.35
C ASP A 259 -12.05 1.32 13.20
N ILE A 260 -11.14 2.16 12.71
CA ILE A 260 -9.89 2.47 13.39
C ILE A 260 -10.15 3.16 14.74
N GLU A 261 -11.30 3.83 14.90
CA GLU A 261 -11.71 4.46 16.17
C GLU A 261 -11.89 3.43 17.30
N HIS A 262 -12.10 2.16 16.99
CA HIS A 262 -12.22 1.09 17.98
C HIS A 262 -10.88 0.42 18.34
N ASP A 263 -9.77 0.82 17.71
CA ASP A 263 -8.44 0.25 17.98
C ASP A 263 -7.63 1.11 18.95
N ASP A 264 -8.02 1.08 20.23
CA ASP A 264 -7.36 1.82 21.31
C ASP A 264 -5.86 1.52 21.39
N ALA A 265 -5.45 0.29 21.09
CA ALA A 265 -4.05 -0.13 21.16
C ALA A 265 -3.22 0.56 20.09
N PHE A 266 -3.70 0.53 18.85
CA PHE A 266 -3.09 1.26 17.74
C PHE A 266 -3.06 2.76 18.01
N LEU A 267 -4.20 3.37 18.40
CA LEU A 267 -4.29 4.81 18.63
C LEU A 267 -3.38 5.28 19.77
N THR A 268 -3.25 4.48 20.84
CA THR A 268 -2.28 4.74 21.92
C THR A 268 -0.85 4.74 21.38
N GLY A 269 -0.51 3.78 20.53
CA GLY A 269 0.79 3.70 19.87
C GLY A 269 1.04 4.87 18.93
N TYR A 270 0.04 5.24 18.13
CA TYR A 270 0.10 6.35 17.20
C TYR A 270 0.39 7.66 17.93
N ALA A 271 -0.32 7.93 19.03
CA ALA A 271 -0.05 9.08 19.88
C ALA A 271 1.37 9.04 20.49
N ALA A 272 1.81 7.88 21.00
CA ALA A 272 3.14 7.71 21.57
C ALA A 272 4.28 7.89 20.54
N GLY A 273 4.01 7.60 19.25
CA GLY A 273 4.93 7.84 18.14
C GLY A 273 4.97 9.30 17.65
N GLY A 274 4.19 10.20 18.25
CA GLY A 274 4.09 11.61 17.87
C GLY A 274 3.01 11.90 16.82
N GLY A 275 2.14 10.93 16.53
CA GLY A 275 1.01 11.11 15.64
C GLY A 275 -0.16 11.80 16.35
N GLU A 276 -0.76 12.79 15.71
CA GLU A 276 -1.93 13.49 16.24
C GLU A 276 -3.15 13.16 15.39
N VAL A 277 -4.19 12.61 16.02
CA VAL A 277 -5.51 12.47 15.41
C VAL A 277 -6.58 12.79 16.44
N THR A 278 -7.48 13.69 16.06
CA THR A 278 -8.77 13.88 16.73
C THR A 278 -9.85 13.58 15.72
N PHE A 279 -10.71 12.61 16.00
CA PHE A 279 -11.81 12.24 15.12
C PHE A 279 -12.91 13.30 15.15
N THR A 280 -12.68 14.40 14.45
CA THR A 280 -13.68 15.43 14.14
C THR A 280 -14.56 14.99 12.98
N ASP A 281 -15.65 15.71 12.72
CA ASP A 281 -16.50 15.45 11.55
C ASP A 281 -15.74 15.57 10.22
N SER A 282 -14.72 16.44 10.16
CA SER A 282 -13.80 16.51 9.01
C SER A 282 -13.00 15.22 8.85
N VAL A 283 -12.34 14.74 9.91
CA VAL A 283 -11.54 13.50 9.88
C VAL A 283 -12.39 12.30 9.52
N ARG A 284 -13.59 12.17 10.11
CA ARG A 284 -14.52 11.08 9.81
C ARG A 284 -14.99 11.10 8.36
N LEU A 285 -15.33 12.28 7.83
CA LEU A 285 -15.70 12.39 6.43
C LEU A 285 -14.54 12.00 5.50
N ARG A 286 -13.32 12.45 5.78
CA ARG A 286 -12.12 12.03 5.04
C ARG A 286 -11.90 10.51 5.10
N LEU A 287 -12.04 9.89 6.27
CA LEU A 287 -11.97 8.42 6.39
C LEU A 287 -13.01 7.71 5.52
N HIS A 288 -14.25 8.21 5.44
CA HIS A 288 -15.26 7.63 4.55
C HIS A 288 -14.89 7.79 3.06
N LEU A 289 -14.30 8.91 2.66
CA LEU A 289 -13.80 9.11 1.29
C LEU A 289 -12.66 8.13 0.98
N TYR A 290 -11.69 7.96 1.89
CA TYR A 290 -10.58 7.03 1.70
C TYR A 290 -11.03 5.57 1.69
N ARG A 291 -12.02 5.19 2.51
CA ARG A 291 -12.68 3.88 2.42
C ARG A 291 -13.35 3.68 1.07
N CYS A 292 -14.04 4.69 0.55
CA CYS A 292 -14.62 4.62 -0.79
C CYS A 292 -13.54 4.35 -1.83
N TYR A 293 -12.42 5.07 -1.76
CA TYR A 293 -11.31 4.89 -2.69
C TYR A 293 -10.69 3.48 -2.62
N LEU A 294 -10.36 3.00 -1.42
CA LEU A 294 -9.80 1.66 -1.22
C LEU A 294 -10.74 0.55 -1.73
N TYR A 295 -12.03 0.63 -1.38
CA TYR A 295 -13.00 -0.38 -1.79
C TYR A 295 -13.35 -0.32 -3.29
N LEU A 296 -13.27 0.86 -3.92
CA LEU A 296 -13.34 0.97 -5.37
C LEU A 296 -12.17 0.24 -6.03
N ILE A 297 -10.93 0.45 -5.55
CA ILE A 297 -9.75 -0.29 -6.05
C ILE A 297 -9.99 -1.79 -5.96
N MET A 298 -10.37 -2.30 -4.78
CA MET A 298 -10.58 -3.73 -4.54
C MET A 298 -11.66 -4.35 -5.45
N LEU A 299 -12.75 -3.62 -5.73
CA LEU A 299 -13.81 -4.09 -6.63
C LEU A 299 -13.36 -4.07 -8.09
N VAL A 300 -12.70 -2.99 -8.52
CA VAL A 300 -12.31 -2.80 -9.91
C VAL A 300 -11.17 -3.73 -10.28
N GLU A 301 -10.17 -3.90 -9.40
CA GLU A 301 -8.99 -4.72 -9.66
C GLU A 301 -9.30 -6.21 -9.86
N ALA A 302 -10.38 -6.70 -9.23
CA ALA A 302 -10.81 -8.09 -9.32
C ALA A 302 -11.10 -8.54 -10.76
N VAL A 303 -11.47 -7.61 -11.65
CA VAL A 303 -11.81 -7.87 -13.05
C VAL A 303 -10.56 -8.08 -13.92
N PRO A 304 -9.64 -7.11 -14.09
CA PRO A 304 -8.42 -7.29 -14.88
C PRO A 304 -7.48 -8.36 -14.28
N ARG A 305 -7.50 -8.57 -12.96
CA ARG A 305 -6.75 -9.66 -12.28
C ARG A 305 -7.41 -11.03 -12.42
N ARG A 306 -8.60 -11.12 -13.04
CA ARG A 306 -9.34 -12.36 -13.31
C ARG A 306 -9.51 -13.24 -12.08
N TYR A 307 -9.99 -12.65 -10.98
CA TYR A 307 -10.24 -13.41 -9.76
C TYR A 307 -11.14 -14.63 -10.03
N PRO A 308 -10.88 -15.78 -9.40
CA PRO A 308 -11.75 -16.94 -9.48
C PRO A 308 -13.20 -16.58 -9.13
N PRO A 309 -14.21 -17.24 -9.73
CA PRO A 309 -15.62 -16.87 -9.54
C PRO A 309 -16.06 -16.73 -8.08
N GLU A 310 -15.57 -17.61 -7.20
CA GLU A 310 -15.87 -17.56 -5.76
C GLU A 310 -15.30 -16.31 -5.08
N GLN A 311 -14.03 -15.99 -5.37
CA GLN A 311 -13.37 -14.78 -4.86
C GLN A 311 -14.04 -13.52 -5.41
N LEU A 312 -14.39 -13.50 -6.70
CA LEU A 312 -15.12 -12.39 -7.32
C LEU A 312 -16.49 -12.17 -6.66
N ALA A 313 -17.25 -13.25 -6.44
CA ALA A 313 -18.56 -13.18 -5.77
C ALA A 313 -18.44 -12.72 -4.31
N TRP A 314 -17.41 -13.18 -3.59
CA TRP A 314 -17.11 -12.69 -2.25
C TRP A 314 -16.76 -11.20 -2.28
N THR A 315 -15.86 -10.78 -3.17
CA THR A 315 -15.41 -9.38 -3.30
C THR A 315 -16.60 -8.46 -3.56
N ARG A 316 -17.43 -8.78 -4.56
CA ARG A 316 -18.62 -7.99 -4.88
C ARG A 316 -19.58 -7.83 -3.71
N ARG A 317 -19.86 -8.93 -3.00
CA ARG A 317 -20.81 -8.92 -1.88
C ARG A 317 -20.24 -8.24 -0.65
N HIS A 318 -19.03 -8.60 -0.25
CA HIS A 318 -18.43 -8.13 0.99
C HIS A 318 -17.91 -6.70 0.84
N VAL A 319 -17.03 -6.45 -0.13
CA VAL A 319 -16.49 -5.11 -0.40
C VAL A 319 -17.59 -4.16 -0.86
N GLY A 320 -18.50 -4.60 -1.72
CA GLY A 320 -19.63 -3.78 -2.16
C GLY A 320 -20.56 -3.33 -1.02
N LYS A 321 -20.76 -4.17 0.01
CA LYS A 321 -21.49 -3.79 1.23
C LYS A 321 -20.77 -2.68 1.99
N HIS A 322 -19.46 -2.82 2.22
CA HIS A 322 -18.67 -1.81 2.94
C HIS A 322 -18.53 -0.50 2.15
N LEU A 323 -18.42 -0.57 0.82
CA LEU A 323 -18.45 0.60 -0.05
C LEU A 323 -19.81 1.32 0.01
N THR A 324 -20.92 0.57 -0.03
CA THR A 324 -22.26 1.15 0.13
C THR A 324 -22.42 1.87 1.46
N ALA A 325 -22.00 1.26 2.57
CA ALA A 325 -22.03 1.89 3.88
C ALA A 325 -21.17 3.17 3.94
N SER A 326 -20.02 3.17 3.26
CA SER A 326 -19.16 4.36 3.17
C SER A 326 -19.83 5.48 2.38
N PHE A 327 -20.51 5.17 1.27
CA PHE A 327 -21.30 6.15 0.52
C PHE A 327 -22.45 6.73 1.34
N ASP A 328 -23.16 5.91 2.11
CA ASP A 328 -24.25 6.36 2.98
C ASP A 328 -23.74 7.27 4.10
N ALA A 329 -22.57 6.97 4.67
CA ALA A 329 -21.93 7.82 5.66
C ALA A 329 -21.50 9.18 5.09
N VAL A 330 -20.93 9.21 3.87
CA VAL A 330 -20.62 10.46 3.16
C VAL A 330 -21.89 11.29 2.94
N ALA A 331 -22.96 10.68 2.42
CA ALA A 331 -24.22 11.36 2.16
C ALA A 331 -24.87 11.90 3.46
N SER A 332 -24.81 11.12 4.55
CA SER A 332 -25.33 11.54 5.85
C SER A 332 -24.56 12.73 6.43
N ALA A 333 -23.22 12.70 6.33
CA ALA A 333 -22.37 13.81 6.77
C ALA A 333 -22.63 15.10 5.96
N LEU A 334 -22.86 14.99 4.66
CA LEU A 334 -23.23 16.12 3.80
C LEU A 334 -24.60 16.70 4.16
N ALA A 335 -25.60 15.84 4.42
CA ALA A 335 -26.93 16.28 4.83
C ALA A 335 -26.91 17.01 6.17
N GLY A 336 -26.06 16.61 7.12
CA GLY A 336 -25.89 17.28 8.41
C GLY A 336 -25.21 18.66 8.35
N ARG A 337 -24.59 19.02 7.22
CA ARG A 337 -23.97 20.33 6.97
C ARG A 337 -24.94 21.37 6.39
N ARG A 338 -26.08 20.92 5.86
CA ARG A 338 -27.11 21.75 5.21
C ARG A 338 -28.17 22.18 6.21
#